data_AF-A0A7J6UQW7-F1
#
_entry.id   AF-A0A7J6UQW7-F1
#
_cell.length_a   1.000
_cell.length_b   1.000
_cell.length_c   1.000
_cell.angle_alpha   90.00
_cell.angle_beta   90.00
_cell.angle_gamma   90.00
#
_symmetry.space_group_name_H-M   'P 1'
#
loop_
_entity.id
_entity.type
_entity.pdbx_description
1 polymer ?
#
loop_
_entity_poly.entity_id
_entity_poly.type
_entity_poly.pdbx_seq_one_letter_code
_entity_poly.pdbx_strand_id
1 'polypeptide(L)'
;VSTGILKDDLIKLKSVMEISKANFICLDVANGYAEAFVEVVKTLRKDFPDKVIMAGNVVTGEMCEELLLSGADIVKVGIGPGSVCTTRKMTGVGYPQLSAVIECADAAHGIGGMIISDGGCTCSGDVCKAFGGGADFVMLGGMLAGHDESGGQLVHDLKSERWYKEFYGMSSDTAMNKYAGGVANYRASEGKSVKVPYRGPVGHTVQDVLGGLRSCCTYVGARALKELSKRTTFVRVTQQLNPVFDHAPAAPQAPKAPPQPTVAAANVASVYKVADAGIIVALFFFFGISVMSSTALPITCENFRALCTGETGLGYWLRPRWYQNTRMYRIIPGFMCQGGDFNFGNGGMGESIYGQFMRNERFAFSHSKRGVLSMADAGWEHSNNSNFFITFGPQKHLDSKHVAFGAIEHGMEVLDAIEKVGTIGGKPKRPVIIHKSGELNVDLLRREAIEANEGLPLGSEEYVERSADSWGNPDPEIDDGDIYCMPERLTMPDQYSPVPDHLFRRAKAQWDNQL
;
A
#
# COMPACT_ATOMS: atom_id res chain seq x y z
N VAL A 1 5.28 -25.52 24.22
CA VAL A 1 6.67 -25.95 24.48
C VAL A 1 7.39 -26.06 23.15
N SER A 2 8.56 -25.43 22.99
CA SER A 2 9.36 -25.56 21.78
C SER A 2 10.47 -26.58 21.98
N THR A 3 10.78 -27.37 20.95
CA THR A 3 11.77 -28.45 21.03
C THR A 3 12.47 -28.67 19.68
N GLY A 4 13.69 -29.22 19.75
CA GLY A 4 14.35 -29.84 18.60
C GLY A 4 13.88 -31.29 18.39
N ILE A 5 14.64 -32.03 17.58
CA ILE A 5 14.28 -33.38 17.11
C ILE A 5 15.25 -34.45 17.61
N LEU A 6 16.24 -34.08 18.42
CA LEU A 6 17.17 -35.06 18.98
C LEU A 6 16.45 -35.89 20.05
N LYS A 7 16.94 -37.11 20.27
CA LYS A 7 16.34 -38.04 21.24
C LYS A 7 16.20 -37.41 22.64
N ASP A 8 17.22 -36.69 23.09
CA ASP A 8 17.21 -36.04 24.39
C ASP A 8 16.23 -34.85 24.45
N ASP A 9 16.05 -34.14 23.33
CA ASP A 9 15.05 -33.08 23.20
C ASP A 9 13.64 -33.65 23.40
N LEU A 10 13.35 -34.80 22.77
CA LEU A 10 12.05 -35.46 22.87
C LEU A 10 11.77 -36.04 24.26
N ILE A 11 12.78 -36.59 24.93
CA ILE A 11 12.67 -37.03 26.33
C ILE A 11 12.32 -35.83 27.22
N LYS A 12 13.06 -34.72 27.06
CA LYS A 12 12.82 -33.49 27.81
C LYS A 12 11.44 -32.91 27.52
N LEU A 13 10.98 -32.93 26.27
CA LEU A 13 9.65 -32.49 25.90
C LEU A 13 8.58 -33.27 26.68
N LYS A 14 8.67 -34.60 26.75
CA LYS A 14 7.73 -35.44 27.50
C LYS A 14 7.67 -35.04 28.97
N SER A 15 8.82 -34.95 29.64
CA SER A 15 8.89 -34.53 31.04
C SER A 15 8.33 -33.12 31.28
N VAL A 16 8.54 -32.18 30.36
CA VAL A 16 7.97 -30.83 30.46
C VAL A 16 6.46 -30.84 30.24
N MET A 17 5.96 -31.61 29.27
CA MET A 17 4.52 -31.69 28.96
C MET A 17 3.72 -32.38 30.09
N GLU A 18 4.32 -33.30 30.84
CA GLU A 18 3.68 -33.93 32.02
C GLU A 18 3.34 -32.92 33.12
N ILE A 19 4.18 -31.91 33.32
CA ILE A 19 4.00 -30.89 34.36
C ILE A 19 3.39 -29.59 33.84
N SER A 20 3.37 -29.39 32.52
CA SER A 20 2.90 -28.17 31.88
C SER A 20 1.44 -28.29 31.44
N LYS A 21 0.70 -27.19 31.57
CA LYS A 21 -0.65 -27.05 30.99
C LYS A 21 -0.61 -26.49 29.56
N ALA A 22 0.55 -26.49 28.91
CA ALA A 22 0.68 -25.97 27.56
C ALA A 22 -0.09 -26.82 26.54
N ASN A 23 -0.89 -26.16 25.70
CA ASN A 23 -1.65 -26.83 24.64
C ASN A 23 -0.90 -26.94 23.31
N PHE A 24 0.22 -26.24 23.17
CA PHE A 24 0.98 -26.11 21.93
C PHE A 24 2.36 -26.73 22.06
N ILE A 25 2.76 -27.53 21.08
CA ILE A 25 4.13 -28.05 20.89
C ILE A 25 4.67 -27.43 19.60
N CYS A 26 5.89 -26.90 19.62
CA CYS A 26 6.55 -26.33 18.45
C CYS A 26 7.86 -27.09 18.18
N LEU A 27 7.86 -27.89 17.12
CA LEU A 27 9.06 -28.52 16.58
C LEU A 27 9.79 -27.52 15.70
N ASP A 28 10.96 -27.08 16.14
CA ASP A 28 11.73 -26.03 15.50
C ASP A 28 13.09 -26.55 15.04
N VAL A 29 13.24 -26.69 13.73
CA VAL A 29 14.49 -27.06 13.07
C VAL A 29 14.83 -26.09 11.95
N ALA A 30 16.12 -25.96 11.67
CA ALA A 30 16.60 -25.10 10.58
C ALA A 30 16.14 -25.59 9.20
N ASN A 31 15.95 -26.91 9.04
CA ASN A 31 15.58 -27.53 7.78
C ASN A 31 14.57 -28.68 8.02
N GLY A 32 13.31 -28.47 7.65
CA GLY A 32 12.25 -29.47 7.76
C GLY A 32 12.23 -30.54 6.66
N TYR A 33 13.09 -30.44 5.63
CA TYR A 33 13.09 -31.34 4.46
C TYR A 33 13.81 -32.67 4.70
N ALA A 34 13.85 -33.14 5.95
CA ALA A 34 14.48 -34.41 6.31
C ALA A 34 13.41 -35.44 6.67
N GLU A 35 13.54 -36.66 6.14
CA GLU A 35 12.62 -37.77 6.44
C GLU A 35 12.53 -38.05 7.95
N ALA A 36 13.67 -37.99 8.65
CA ALA A 36 13.71 -38.12 10.11
C ALA A 36 12.85 -37.08 10.84
N PHE A 37 12.67 -35.87 10.27
CA PHE A 37 11.81 -34.85 10.86
C PHE A 37 10.34 -35.24 10.76
N VAL A 38 9.92 -35.71 9.58
CA VAL A 38 8.55 -36.18 9.32
C VAL A 38 8.17 -37.32 10.26
N GLU A 39 9.07 -38.29 10.46
CA GLU A 39 8.83 -39.40 11.39
C GLU A 39 8.71 -38.95 12.85
N VAL A 40 9.43 -37.90 13.24
CA VAL A 40 9.27 -37.27 14.56
C VAL A 40 7.91 -36.58 14.69
N VAL A 41 7.41 -35.90 13.66
CA VAL A 41 6.04 -35.33 13.67
C VAL A 41 4.98 -36.42 13.86
N LYS A 42 5.07 -37.52 13.09
CA LYS A 42 4.16 -38.66 13.22
C LYS A 42 4.18 -39.27 14.62
N THR A 43 5.38 -39.41 15.19
CA THR A 43 5.57 -39.92 16.55
C THR A 43 4.94 -38.98 17.58
N LEU A 44 5.15 -37.67 17.44
CA LEU A 44 4.60 -36.67 18.36
C LEU A 44 3.09 -36.58 18.29
N ARG A 45 2.48 -36.70 17.10
CA ARG A 45 1.02 -36.78 16.97
C ARG A 45 0.45 -38.01 17.70
N LYS A 46 1.14 -39.16 17.66
CA LYS A 46 0.72 -40.36 18.41
C LYS A 46 0.86 -40.17 19.91
N ASP A 47 1.95 -39.57 20.37
CA ASP A 47 2.23 -39.36 21.78
C ASP A 47 1.35 -38.26 22.41
N PHE A 48 0.94 -37.26 21.61
CA PHE A 48 0.20 -36.08 22.05
C PHE A 48 -1.02 -35.81 21.15
N PRO A 49 -2.01 -36.71 21.12
CA PRO A 49 -3.14 -36.63 20.18
C PRO A 49 -4.04 -35.40 20.42
N ASP A 50 -4.08 -34.89 21.66
CA ASP A 50 -4.92 -33.76 22.09
C ASP A 50 -4.19 -32.40 22.00
N LYS A 51 -2.91 -32.37 21.63
CA LYS A 51 -2.11 -31.14 21.57
C LYS A 51 -2.08 -30.57 20.16
N VAL A 52 -1.94 -29.26 20.09
CA VAL A 52 -1.69 -28.55 18.84
C VAL A 52 -0.20 -28.65 18.52
N ILE A 53 0.15 -29.22 17.37
CA ILE A 53 1.52 -29.43 16.92
C ILE A 53 1.84 -28.44 15.81
N MET A 54 2.80 -27.58 16.08
CA MET A 54 3.44 -26.73 15.10
C MET A 54 4.78 -27.34 14.67
N ALA A 55 5.06 -27.40 13.37
CA ALA A 55 6.31 -27.99 12.86
C ALA A 55 6.92 -27.16 11.72
N GLY A 56 8.24 -26.97 11.75
CA GLY A 56 8.98 -26.34 10.66
C GLY A 56 10.48 -26.19 10.97
N ASN A 57 11.27 -25.55 10.11
CA ASN A 57 10.82 -24.66 9.02
C ASN A 57 10.86 -25.27 7.62
N VAL A 58 9.88 -24.87 6.81
CA VAL A 58 9.77 -25.19 5.39
C VAL A 58 9.45 -23.95 4.57
N VAL A 59 9.53 -24.02 3.24
CA VAL A 59 9.29 -22.88 2.34
C VAL A 59 8.57 -23.24 1.03
N THR A 60 8.13 -24.49 0.88
CA THR A 60 7.42 -24.96 -0.33
C THR A 60 6.13 -25.68 0.05
N GLY A 61 5.13 -25.61 -0.84
CA GLY A 61 3.81 -26.17 -0.62
C GLY A 61 3.82 -27.68 -0.36
N GLU A 62 4.64 -28.44 -1.09
CA GLU A 62 4.68 -29.91 -0.98
C GLU A 62 5.14 -30.37 0.41
N MET A 63 6.17 -29.72 0.94
CA MET A 63 6.66 -30.04 2.28
C MET A 63 5.71 -29.52 3.35
N CYS A 64 4.97 -28.44 3.08
CA CYS A 64 3.90 -27.98 3.96
C CYS A 64 2.79 -29.03 4.07
N GLU A 65 2.33 -29.58 2.95
CA GLU A 65 1.33 -30.65 2.92
C GLU A 65 1.83 -31.91 3.63
N GLU A 66 3.06 -32.34 3.37
CA GLU A 66 3.64 -33.54 3.99
C GLU A 66 3.65 -33.43 5.53
N LEU A 67 4.01 -32.27 6.09
CA LEU A 67 4.00 -32.07 7.54
C LEU A 67 2.59 -32.11 8.13
N LEU A 68 1.60 -31.53 7.44
CA LEU A 68 0.20 -31.55 7.85
C LEU A 68 -0.37 -32.97 7.81
N LEU A 69 -0.16 -33.69 6.70
CA LEU A 69 -0.56 -35.09 6.54
C LEU A 69 0.11 -36.02 7.57
N SER A 70 1.32 -35.67 7.98
CA SER A 70 2.07 -36.40 9.01
C SER A 70 1.62 -36.09 10.44
N GLY A 71 0.75 -35.10 10.64
CA GLY A 71 0.10 -34.81 11.91
C GLY A 71 0.43 -33.47 12.54
N ALA A 72 1.08 -32.55 11.84
CA ALA A 72 1.13 -31.14 12.27
C ALA A 72 -0.24 -30.47 12.06
N ASP A 73 -0.60 -29.53 12.93
CA ASP A 73 -1.78 -28.66 12.75
C ASP A 73 -1.38 -27.32 12.13
N ILE A 74 -0.16 -26.86 12.42
CA ILE A 74 0.37 -25.57 11.96
C ILE A 74 1.77 -25.76 11.39
N VAL A 75 2.01 -25.28 10.17
CA VAL A 75 3.35 -25.33 9.56
C VAL A 75 4.08 -24.00 9.74
N LYS A 76 5.32 -24.05 10.21
CA LYS A 76 6.18 -22.87 10.36
C LYS A 76 6.96 -22.61 9.08
N VAL A 77 6.70 -21.47 8.45
CA VAL A 77 7.17 -21.13 7.10
C VAL A 77 8.24 -20.05 7.17
N GLY A 78 9.44 -20.36 6.69
CA GLY A 78 10.51 -19.38 6.52
C GLY A 78 11.93 -19.96 6.69
N ILE A 79 12.74 -19.89 5.63
CA ILE A 79 14.16 -20.25 5.66
C ILE A 79 14.99 -19.09 5.12
N GLY A 80 15.83 -18.54 5.98
CA GLY A 80 16.69 -17.39 5.66
C GLY A 80 16.13 -15.96 5.80
N PRO A 81 14.87 -15.67 6.17
CA PRO A 81 14.36 -14.29 6.22
C PRO A 81 14.68 -13.55 7.52
N GLY A 82 15.14 -14.25 8.56
CA GLY A 82 15.34 -13.68 9.90
C GLY A 82 16.40 -12.58 9.94
N SER A 83 16.18 -11.54 10.76
CA SER A 83 17.06 -10.36 10.86
C SER A 83 18.51 -10.65 11.29
N VAL A 84 18.71 -11.78 11.98
CA VAL A 84 20.01 -12.29 12.45
C VAL A 84 20.42 -13.60 11.79
N CYS A 85 19.72 -14.01 10.73
CA CYS A 85 20.04 -15.20 9.96
C CYS A 85 21.08 -14.87 8.89
N THR A 86 22.02 -15.79 8.68
CA THR A 86 23.00 -15.73 7.59
C THR A 86 22.90 -16.92 6.65
N THR A 87 21.94 -17.83 6.82
CA THR A 87 21.75 -19.05 6.01
C THR A 87 21.83 -18.78 4.50
N ARG A 88 21.05 -17.83 3.95
CA ARG A 88 21.12 -17.51 2.51
C ARG A 88 22.52 -17.13 2.03
N LYS A 89 23.27 -16.40 2.86
CA LYS A 89 24.64 -15.99 2.55
C LYS A 89 25.63 -17.16 2.68
N MET A 90 25.46 -18.00 3.70
CA MET A 90 26.40 -19.08 4.03
C MET A 90 26.20 -20.32 3.17
N THR A 91 24.96 -20.68 2.85
CA THR A 91 24.60 -21.93 2.17
C THR A 91 24.02 -21.71 0.78
N GLY A 92 23.62 -20.48 0.43
CA GLY A 92 22.86 -20.19 -0.79
C GLY A 92 21.38 -20.59 -0.72
N VAL A 93 20.94 -21.20 0.38
CA VAL A 93 19.57 -21.74 0.53
C VAL A 93 18.67 -20.71 1.22
N GLY A 94 17.49 -20.51 0.66
CA GLY A 94 16.39 -19.76 1.28
C GLY A 94 15.35 -19.35 0.24
N TYR A 95 14.23 -18.80 0.72
CA TYR A 95 13.08 -18.47 -0.13
C TYR A 95 12.55 -17.07 0.22
N PRO A 96 12.24 -16.19 -0.75
CA PRO A 96 11.60 -14.91 -0.49
C PRO A 96 10.32 -15.06 0.35
N GLN A 97 10.28 -14.42 1.52
CA GLN A 97 9.33 -14.81 2.58
C GLN A 97 7.87 -14.68 2.16
N LEU A 98 7.49 -13.58 1.49
CA LEU A 98 6.10 -13.38 1.08
C LEU A 98 5.67 -14.44 0.04
N SER A 99 6.55 -14.83 -0.87
CA SER A 99 6.27 -15.90 -1.84
C SER A 99 6.10 -17.25 -1.15
N ALA A 100 7.01 -17.61 -0.23
CA ALA A 100 6.90 -18.85 0.55
C ALA A 100 5.60 -18.89 1.36
N VAL A 101 5.18 -17.76 1.94
CA VAL A 101 3.92 -17.65 2.69
C VAL A 101 2.73 -17.87 1.78
N ILE A 102 2.68 -17.22 0.59
CA ILE A 102 1.58 -17.38 -0.37
C ILE A 102 1.43 -18.83 -0.82
N GLU A 103 2.54 -19.47 -1.21
CA GLU A 103 2.54 -20.85 -1.71
C GLU A 103 2.19 -21.86 -0.61
N CYS A 104 2.79 -21.75 0.58
CA CYS A 104 2.50 -22.66 1.68
C CYS A 104 1.09 -22.45 2.27
N ALA A 105 0.56 -21.22 2.25
CA ALA A 105 -0.79 -20.94 2.74
C ALA A 105 -1.84 -21.62 1.86
N ASP A 106 -1.70 -21.49 0.54
CA ASP A 106 -2.61 -22.14 -0.42
C ASP A 106 -2.63 -23.66 -0.21
N ALA A 107 -1.44 -24.26 -0.11
CA ALA A 107 -1.27 -25.70 0.15
C ALA A 107 -1.88 -26.13 1.50
N ALA A 108 -1.57 -25.41 2.58
CA ALA A 108 -2.08 -25.72 3.91
C ALA A 108 -3.60 -25.60 4.02
N HIS A 109 -4.16 -24.48 3.54
CA HIS A 109 -5.60 -24.22 3.61
C HIS A 109 -6.39 -25.20 2.75
N GLY A 110 -5.83 -25.67 1.63
CA GLY A 110 -6.43 -26.69 0.76
C GLY A 110 -6.74 -28.02 1.46
N ILE A 111 -5.99 -28.36 2.52
CA ILE A 111 -6.19 -29.59 3.31
C ILE A 111 -6.62 -29.31 4.77
N GLY A 112 -7.03 -28.08 5.07
CA GLY A 112 -7.54 -27.67 6.39
C GLY A 112 -6.48 -27.42 7.46
N GLY A 113 -5.20 -27.38 7.08
CA GLY A 113 -4.11 -26.96 7.95
C GLY A 113 -3.97 -25.43 8.05
N MET A 114 -3.06 -24.97 8.91
CA MET A 114 -2.73 -23.55 9.07
C MET A 114 -1.23 -23.32 8.90
N ILE A 115 -0.82 -22.08 8.66
CA ILE A 115 0.60 -21.71 8.64
C ILE A 115 0.92 -20.54 9.57
N ILE A 116 2.19 -20.47 9.97
CA ILE A 116 2.78 -19.30 10.63
C ILE A 116 3.94 -18.77 9.79
N SER A 117 3.90 -17.48 9.45
CA SER A 117 5.02 -16.80 8.79
C SER A 117 6.10 -16.48 9.81
N ASP A 118 7.27 -17.09 9.69
CA ASP A 118 8.39 -16.95 10.62
C ASP A 118 9.55 -16.12 10.05
N GLY A 119 9.68 -14.90 10.56
CA GLY A 119 10.79 -13.99 10.23
C GLY A 119 10.52 -13.03 9.08
N GLY A 120 11.49 -12.16 8.80
CA GLY A 120 11.44 -11.18 7.70
C GLY A 120 10.67 -9.89 7.97
N CYS A 121 9.78 -9.85 8.97
CA CYS A 121 9.04 -8.63 9.30
C CYS A 121 9.93 -7.59 9.97
N THR A 122 9.89 -6.35 9.47
CA THR A 122 10.64 -5.21 10.01
C THR A 122 9.74 -4.07 10.46
N CYS A 123 8.51 -4.00 9.94
CA CYS A 123 7.50 -3.02 10.29
C CYS A 123 6.10 -3.65 10.36
N SER A 124 5.11 -2.92 10.88
CA SER A 124 3.72 -3.37 10.95
C SER A 124 3.14 -3.71 9.58
N GLY A 125 3.53 -2.99 8.53
CA GLY A 125 3.15 -3.27 7.15
C GLY A 125 3.59 -4.66 6.67
N ASP A 126 4.76 -5.15 7.10
CA ASP A 126 5.21 -6.49 6.72
C ASP A 126 4.38 -7.58 7.40
N VAL A 127 3.95 -7.35 8.64
CA VAL A 127 3.00 -8.23 9.35
C VAL A 127 1.67 -8.27 8.60
N CYS A 128 1.18 -7.12 8.13
CA CYS A 128 -0.03 -7.04 7.31
C CYS A 128 0.11 -7.84 6.01
N LYS A 129 1.26 -7.75 5.33
CA LYS A 129 1.53 -8.54 4.13
C LYS A 129 1.60 -10.04 4.42
N ALA A 130 2.12 -10.47 5.56
CA ALA A 130 2.13 -11.88 5.92
C ALA A 130 0.70 -12.43 6.05
N PHE A 131 -0.21 -11.72 6.74
CA PHE A 131 -1.63 -12.10 6.81
C PHE A 131 -2.33 -12.00 5.45
N GLY A 132 -2.07 -10.93 4.69
CA GLY A 132 -2.58 -10.78 3.33
C GLY A 132 -2.09 -11.88 2.38
N GLY A 133 -0.90 -12.43 2.63
CA GLY A 133 -0.33 -13.56 1.91
C GLY A 133 -0.88 -14.92 2.33
N GLY A 134 -1.80 -14.98 3.29
CA GLY A 134 -2.42 -16.24 3.73
C GLY A 134 -1.91 -16.81 5.04
N ALA A 135 -0.98 -16.15 5.74
CA ALA A 135 -0.56 -16.64 7.05
C ALA A 135 -1.69 -16.54 8.09
N ASP A 136 -1.89 -17.59 8.90
CA ASP A 136 -2.83 -17.58 10.02
C ASP A 136 -2.21 -16.94 11.27
N PHE A 137 -0.89 -17.01 11.37
CA PHE A 137 -0.10 -16.43 12.45
C PHE A 137 1.19 -15.81 11.91
N VAL A 138 1.82 -14.93 12.68
CA VAL A 138 3.12 -14.34 12.35
C VAL A 138 4.05 -14.46 13.57
N MET A 139 5.22 -15.05 13.38
CA MET A 139 6.26 -15.16 14.41
C MET A 139 7.29 -14.02 14.24
N LEU A 140 7.50 -13.26 15.33
CA LEU A 140 8.35 -12.07 15.34
C LEU A 140 9.52 -12.23 16.31
N GLY A 141 10.74 -12.14 15.80
CA GLY A 141 11.95 -12.06 16.61
C GLY A 141 12.48 -10.62 16.71
N GLY A 142 13.09 -10.13 15.62
CA GLY A 142 13.75 -8.82 15.60
C GLY A 142 12.85 -7.61 15.92
N MET A 143 11.56 -7.68 15.60
CA MET A 143 10.61 -6.63 15.99
C MET A 143 10.37 -6.57 17.50
N LEU A 144 10.45 -7.70 18.21
CA LEU A 144 10.21 -7.79 19.66
C LEU A 144 11.52 -7.77 20.48
N ALA A 145 12.69 -7.84 19.84
CA ALA A 145 13.97 -7.62 20.49
C ALA A 145 14.16 -6.14 20.89
N GLY A 146 14.98 -5.88 21.92
CA GLY A 146 15.30 -4.52 22.34
C GLY A 146 14.34 -3.92 23.36
N HIS A 147 13.31 -4.66 23.78
CA HIS A 147 12.33 -4.19 24.77
C HIS A 147 12.68 -4.62 26.19
N ASP A 148 12.02 -4.03 27.19
CA ASP A 148 12.21 -4.34 28.61
C ASP A 148 12.01 -5.84 28.90
N GLU A 149 10.98 -6.42 28.32
CA GLU A 149 10.55 -7.81 28.51
C GLU A 149 11.42 -8.82 27.73
N SER A 150 12.22 -8.35 26.77
CA SER A 150 13.11 -9.25 26.02
C SER A 150 14.27 -9.72 26.90
N GLY A 151 14.86 -10.87 26.56
CA GLY A 151 16.19 -11.23 27.07
C GLY A 151 17.29 -10.29 26.55
N GLY A 152 18.54 -10.65 26.83
CA GLY A 152 19.72 -9.92 26.37
C GLY A 152 20.15 -8.79 27.31
N GLN A 153 21.45 -8.55 27.41
CA GLN A 153 21.99 -7.50 28.28
C GLN A 153 21.77 -6.11 27.68
N LEU A 154 21.45 -5.14 28.54
CA LEU A 154 21.37 -3.73 28.18
C LEU A 154 22.78 -3.14 28.15
N VAL A 155 23.15 -2.52 27.04
CA VAL A 155 24.49 -1.99 26.79
C VAL A 155 24.37 -0.52 26.40
N HIS A 156 25.11 0.33 27.10
CA HIS A 156 25.26 1.73 26.74
C HIS A 156 26.46 1.90 25.80
N ASP A 157 26.22 2.38 24.59
CA ASP A 157 27.30 2.69 23.65
C ASP A 157 27.75 4.14 23.84
N LEU A 158 28.93 4.32 24.43
CA LEU A 158 29.51 5.62 24.73
C LEU A 158 29.84 6.44 23.48
N LYS A 159 29.95 5.83 22.29
CA LYS A 159 30.24 6.57 21.05
C LYS A 159 29.00 7.20 20.44
N SER A 160 27.86 6.52 20.54
CA SER A 160 26.58 6.99 20.00
C SER A 160 25.68 7.62 21.04
N GLU A 161 26.05 7.55 22.33
CA GLU A 161 25.25 7.96 23.50
C GLU A 161 23.85 7.33 23.48
N ARG A 162 23.74 6.11 22.97
CA ARG A 162 22.49 5.36 22.82
C ARG A 162 22.56 4.03 23.55
N TRP A 163 21.38 3.60 23.99
CA TRP A 163 21.18 2.31 24.64
C TRP A 163 20.79 1.24 23.62
N TYR A 164 21.33 0.05 23.82
CA TYR A 164 21.11 -1.12 22.97
C TYR A 164 20.84 -2.36 23.83
N LYS A 165 20.18 -3.38 23.28
CA LYS A 165 20.18 -4.73 23.85
C LYS A 165 20.87 -5.73 22.92
N GLU A 166 21.51 -6.72 23.51
CA GLU A 166 22.07 -7.85 22.75
C GLU A 166 20.96 -8.73 22.17
N PHE A 167 21.13 -9.11 20.90
CA PHE A 167 20.20 -9.98 20.18
C PHE A 167 20.98 -10.93 19.27
N TYR A 168 20.67 -12.23 19.31
CA TYR A 168 21.40 -13.24 18.54
C TYR A 168 20.46 -14.32 17.99
N GLY A 169 20.82 -14.88 16.84
CA GLY A 169 20.10 -16.03 16.27
C GLY A 169 20.46 -17.33 16.99
N MET A 170 19.54 -18.29 17.04
CA MET A 170 19.78 -19.58 17.72
C MET A 170 20.89 -20.43 17.08
N SER A 171 21.21 -20.17 15.81
CA SER A 171 22.31 -20.80 15.09
C SER A 171 23.62 -19.98 15.12
N SER A 172 23.74 -18.98 16.00
CA SER A 172 24.98 -18.21 16.18
C SER A 172 25.95 -18.91 17.13
N ASP A 173 27.25 -18.59 17.03
CA ASP A 173 28.26 -19.07 17.98
C ASP A 173 27.86 -18.79 19.43
N THR A 174 27.29 -17.61 19.70
CA THR A 174 26.83 -17.21 21.03
C THR A 174 25.75 -18.16 21.56
N ALA A 175 24.74 -18.48 20.75
CA ALA A 175 23.68 -19.40 21.14
C ALA A 175 24.18 -20.83 21.27
N MET A 176 24.97 -21.30 20.30
CA MET A 176 25.52 -22.66 20.28
C MET A 176 26.45 -22.92 21.47
N ASN A 177 27.32 -21.95 21.82
CA ASN A 177 28.15 -22.05 23.02
C ASN A 177 27.31 -22.08 24.31
N LYS A 178 26.23 -21.29 24.36
CA LYS A 178 25.38 -21.16 25.56
C LYS A 178 24.46 -22.35 25.79
N TYR A 179 23.93 -22.95 24.73
CA TYR A 179 22.87 -23.97 24.81
C TYR A 179 23.30 -25.36 24.32
N ALA A 180 24.33 -25.46 23.47
CA ALA A 180 24.76 -26.70 22.83
C ALA A 180 26.25 -27.05 23.08
N GLY A 181 26.96 -26.28 23.93
CA GLY A 181 28.34 -26.58 24.33
C GLY A 181 29.42 -26.28 23.29
N GLY A 182 29.08 -25.60 22.19
CA GLY A 182 30.04 -25.27 21.13
C GLY A 182 29.46 -25.32 19.72
N VAL A 183 30.16 -24.72 18.76
CA VAL A 183 29.93 -25.00 17.33
C VAL A 183 30.78 -26.20 16.94
N ALA A 184 30.16 -27.21 16.35
CA ALA A 184 30.89 -28.37 15.86
C ALA A 184 31.92 -27.94 14.79
N ASN A 185 33.15 -28.44 14.87
CA ASN A 185 34.28 -27.99 14.02
C ASN A 185 34.02 -28.05 12.51
N TYR A 186 33.08 -28.88 12.06
CA TYR A 186 32.72 -29.03 10.64
C TYR A 186 31.58 -28.09 10.18
N ARG A 187 31.00 -27.30 11.09
CA ARG A 187 29.78 -26.51 10.84
C ARG A 187 30.10 -25.02 10.87
N ALA A 188 29.60 -24.29 9.87
CA ALA A 188 29.64 -22.82 9.88
C ALA A 188 28.46 -22.26 10.70
N SER A 189 28.66 -21.13 11.36
CA SER A 189 27.60 -20.39 12.05
C SER A 189 26.62 -19.77 11.04
N GLU A 190 25.34 -20.08 11.16
CA GLU A 190 24.24 -19.57 10.31
C GLU A 190 23.45 -18.45 10.99
N GLY A 191 23.93 -17.96 12.13
CA GLY A 191 23.38 -16.83 12.86
C GLY A 191 24.45 -15.81 13.23
N LYS A 192 24.04 -14.54 13.37
CA LYS A 192 24.88 -13.46 13.91
C LYS A 192 24.38 -12.99 15.27
N SER A 193 25.29 -12.40 16.03
CA SER A 193 25.00 -11.64 17.24
C SER A 193 25.10 -10.16 16.92
N VAL A 194 24.07 -9.39 17.26
CA VAL A 194 23.95 -7.96 16.96
C VAL A 194 23.49 -7.19 18.19
N LYS A 195 23.70 -5.88 18.17
CA LYS A 195 23.09 -4.95 19.13
C LYS A 195 21.91 -4.28 18.45
N VAL A 196 20.72 -4.40 19.04
CA VAL A 196 19.50 -3.71 18.58
C VAL A 196 19.25 -2.50 19.45
N PRO A 197 18.76 -1.36 18.90
CA PRO A 197 18.41 -0.20 19.71
C PRO A 197 17.45 -0.59 20.84
N TYR A 198 17.63 0.01 22.02
CA TYR A 198 16.69 -0.12 23.12
C TYR A 198 15.37 0.60 22.78
N ARG A 199 14.23 -0.05 23.05
CA ARG A 199 12.89 0.37 22.61
C ARG A 199 11.89 0.60 23.75
N GLY A 200 12.29 0.37 25.00
CA GLY A 200 11.38 0.48 26.15
C GLY A 200 10.37 -0.68 26.23
N PRO A 201 9.16 -0.44 26.78
CA PRO A 201 8.16 -1.49 26.96
C PRO A 201 7.63 -2.06 25.64
N VAL A 202 7.47 -3.39 25.54
CA VAL A 202 6.97 -4.05 24.31
C VAL A 202 5.55 -3.65 23.93
N GLY A 203 4.77 -3.17 24.90
CA GLY A 203 3.38 -2.74 24.69
C GLY A 203 3.22 -1.70 23.57
N HIS A 204 4.19 -0.79 23.39
CA HIS A 204 4.15 0.20 22.32
C HIS A 204 4.27 -0.45 20.94
N THR A 205 5.26 -1.32 20.75
CA THR A 205 5.43 -2.07 19.49
C THR A 205 4.23 -2.97 19.19
N VAL A 206 3.65 -3.61 20.20
CA VAL A 206 2.42 -4.42 20.02
C VAL A 206 1.26 -3.55 19.57
N GLN A 207 1.08 -2.38 20.20
CA GLN A 207 0.03 -1.44 19.82
C GLN A 207 0.22 -0.92 18.39
N ASP A 208 1.45 -0.66 17.96
CA ASP A 208 1.77 -0.24 16.59
C ASP A 208 1.46 -1.33 15.56
N VAL A 209 1.78 -2.59 15.87
CA VAL A 209 1.44 -3.74 15.02
C VAL A 209 -0.08 -3.90 14.93
N LEU A 210 -0.79 -3.85 16.06
CA LEU A 210 -2.25 -3.97 16.09
C LEU A 210 -2.93 -2.78 15.39
N GLY A 211 -2.40 -1.57 15.53
CA GLY A 211 -2.84 -0.38 14.81
C GLY A 211 -2.66 -0.53 13.31
N GLY A 212 -1.48 -0.95 12.87
CA GLY A 212 -1.19 -1.21 11.46
C GLY A 212 -2.12 -2.27 10.85
N LEU A 213 -2.38 -3.37 11.58
CA LEU A 213 -3.30 -4.41 11.13
C LEU A 213 -4.74 -3.91 10.99
N ARG A 214 -5.24 -3.15 11.98
CA ARG A 214 -6.60 -2.57 11.91
C ARG A 214 -6.72 -1.59 10.75
N SER A 215 -5.73 -0.72 10.55
CA SER A 215 -5.69 0.19 9.40
C SER A 215 -5.66 -0.58 8.09
N CYS A 216 -4.82 -1.62 7.99
CA CYS A 216 -4.76 -2.48 6.80
C CYS A 216 -6.11 -3.13 6.51
N CYS A 217 -6.77 -3.70 7.52
CA CYS A 217 -8.13 -4.25 7.41
C CYS A 217 -9.11 -3.22 6.83
N THR A 218 -9.08 -1.97 7.29
CA THR A 218 -9.90 -0.89 6.73
C THR A 218 -9.60 -0.67 5.25
N TYR A 219 -8.33 -0.55 4.86
CA TYR A 219 -7.92 -0.32 3.47
C TYR A 219 -8.31 -1.46 2.53
N VAL A 220 -8.20 -2.71 2.96
CA VAL A 220 -8.59 -3.88 2.15
C VAL A 220 -10.07 -4.26 2.29
N GLY A 221 -10.83 -3.51 3.10
CA GLY A 221 -12.24 -3.80 3.39
C GLY A 221 -12.48 -5.12 4.14
N ALA A 222 -11.52 -5.59 4.93
CA ALA A 222 -11.63 -6.80 5.76
C ALA A 222 -12.25 -6.48 7.12
N ARG A 223 -13.32 -7.19 7.51
CA ARG A 223 -13.95 -7.04 8.83
C ARG A 223 -13.31 -7.90 9.91
N ALA A 224 -12.58 -8.94 9.50
CA ALA A 224 -11.84 -9.83 10.37
C ALA A 224 -10.48 -10.17 9.76
N LEU A 225 -9.50 -10.48 10.61
CA LEU A 225 -8.14 -10.83 10.19
C LEU A 225 -8.11 -11.98 9.18
N LYS A 226 -9.00 -12.97 9.32
CA LYS A 226 -9.12 -14.11 8.39
C LYS A 226 -9.63 -13.74 6.99
N GLU A 227 -10.16 -12.53 6.82
CA GLU A 227 -10.59 -12.04 5.51
C GLU A 227 -9.47 -11.35 4.74
N LEU A 228 -8.35 -10.98 5.40
CA LEU A 228 -7.24 -10.26 4.76
C LEU A 228 -6.72 -11.04 3.56
N SER A 229 -6.42 -12.33 3.71
CA SER A 229 -5.91 -13.15 2.61
C SER A 229 -6.88 -13.27 1.43
N LYS A 230 -8.19 -13.19 1.67
CA LYS A 230 -9.23 -13.33 0.65
C LYS A 230 -9.52 -12.02 -0.10
N ARG A 231 -9.22 -10.88 0.53
CA ARG A 231 -9.51 -9.54 0.01
C ARG A 231 -8.27 -8.79 -0.46
N THR A 232 -7.08 -9.29 -0.14
CA THR A 232 -5.82 -8.63 -0.51
C THR A 232 -5.40 -9.03 -1.91
N THR A 233 -5.07 -8.03 -2.73
CA THR A 233 -4.32 -8.22 -3.97
C THR A 233 -2.97 -7.54 -3.81
N PHE A 234 -1.88 -8.26 -4.10
CA PHE A 234 -0.54 -7.69 -4.07
C PHE A 234 -0.14 -7.10 -5.41
N VAL A 235 0.55 -5.96 -5.36
CA VAL A 235 1.23 -5.37 -6.51
C VAL A 235 2.72 -5.36 -6.20
N ARG A 236 3.53 -5.93 -7.10
CA ARG A 236 4.99 -5.90 -6.97
C ARG A 236 5.46 -4.48 -7.29
N VAL A 237 6.30 -3.92 -6.41
CA VAL A 237 6.88 -2.58 -6.56
C VAL A 237 8.40 -2.66 -6.53
N THR A 238 9.08 -1.71 -7.17
CA THR A 238 10.54 -1.57 -7.07
C THR A 238 10.97 -0.93 -5.76
N GLN A 239 10.10 -0.11 -5.15
CA GLN A 239 10.34 0.53 -3.87
C GLN A 239 9.06 0.60 -3.05
N GLN A 240 9.12 0.16 -1.79
CA GLN A 240 7.96 0.10 -0.90
C GLN A 240 7.61 1.45 -0.28
N LEU A 241 8.63 2.25 0.03
CA LEU A 241 8.50 3.55 0.67
C LEU A 241 9.09 4.60 -0.27
N ASN A 242 8.64 5.84 -0.12
CA ASN A 242 9.29 6.98 -0.72
C ASN A 242 10.34 7.52 0.29
N PRO A 243 11.64 7.23 0.13
CA PRO A 243 12.65 7.62 1.11
C PRO A 243 13.10 9.08 0.95
N VAL A 244 12.51 9.86 0.04
CA VAL A 244 12.94 11.25 -0.24
C VAL A 244 12.94 12.12 1.03
N PHE A 245 12.06 11.82 1.98
CA PHE A 245 11.97 12.56 3.24
C PHE A 245 12.61 11.84 4.44
N ASP A 246 13.11 10.61 4.27
CA ASP A 246 13.76 9.83 5.33
C ASP A 246 15.17 10.35 5.64
N HIS A 247 15.73 11.15 4.74
CA HIS A 247 17.00 11.87 4.90
C HIS A 247 16.80 13.35 5.22
N ALA A 248 15.81 13.68 6.06
CA ALA A 248 15.88 14.95 6.76
C ALA A 248 17.24 14.99 7.49
N PRO A 249 18.12 15.98 7.24
CA PRO A 249 19.31 16.14 8.06
C PRO A 249 18.87 16.14 9.52
N ALA A 250 19.65 15.48 10.39
CA ALA A 250 19.39 15.47 11.83
C ALA A 250 18.95 16.89 12.23
N ALA A 251 17.78 16.99 12.88
CA ALA A 251 17.20 18.26 13.25
C ALA A 251 18.33 19.15 13.77
N PRO A 252 18.58 20.34 13.18
CA PRO A 252 19.62 21.22 13.68
C PRO A 252 19.38 21.35 15.19
N GLN A 253 20.42 21.11 15.99
CA GLN A 253 20.36 21.31 17.45
C GLN A 253 19.60 22.61 17.69
N ALA A 254 18.54 22.53 18.51
CA ALA A 254 17.63 23.65 18.72
C ALA A 254 18.45 24.93 18.90
N PRO A 255 18.33 25.93 18.00
CA PRO A 255 19.03 27.18 18.19
C PRO A 255 18.57 27.72 19.55
N LYS A 256 19.53 28.13 20.41
CA LYS A 256 19.21 28.84 21.65
C LYS A 256 18.18 29.91 21.32
N ALA A 257 17.05 29.88 22.02
CA ALA A 257 15.85 30.63 21.70
C ALA A 257 16.20 32.08 21.26
N PRO A 258 15.89 32.46 20.02
CA PRO A 258 15.94 33.86 19.63
C PRO A 258 14.85 34.62 20.41
N PRO A 259 15.05 35.92 20.71
CA PRO A 259 14.03 36.73 21.34
C PRO A 259 12.76 36.72 20.48
N GLN A 260 11.61 36.53 21.15
CA GLN A 260 10.30 36.37 20.51
C GLN A 260 10.04 37.45 19.46
N PRO A 261 9.80 37.08 18.19
CA PRO A 261 9.22 37.97 17.21
C PRO A 261 7.70 38.03 17.41
N THR A 262 7.19 39.25 17.44
CA THR A 262 5.78 39.61 17.40
C THR A 262 5.05 38.94 16.24
N VAL A 263 3.89 38.37 16.54
CA VAL A 263 2.99 37.66 15.62
C VAL A 263 2.57 38.56 14.45
N ALA A 264 2.87 38.12 13.22
CA ALA A 264 2.18 38.58 12.02
C ALA A 264 1.65 37.34 11.29
N ALA A 265 0.31 37.25 11.22
CA ALA A 265 -0.42 36.17 10.60
C ALA A 265 0.00 35.97 9.13
N ALA A 266 0.46 34.78 8.78
CA ALA A 266 0.71 34.40 7.40
C ALA A 266 -0.62 34.00 6.75
N ASN A 267 -1.12 34.86 5.86
CA ASN A 267 -2.32 34.64 5.05
C ASN A 267 -2.17 33.45 4.09
N VAL A 268 -3.24 32.66 3.97
CA VAL A 268 -3.46 31.50 3.05
C VAL A 268 -3.42 31.90 1.55
N ALA A 269 -3.08 33.15 1.22
CA ALA A 269 -3.19 33.71 -0.13
C ALA A 269 -1.96 33.48 -1.05
N SER A 270 -0.92 32.75 -0.62
CA SER A 270 0.37 32.71 -1.35
C SER A 270 0.59 31.51 -2.29
N VAL A 271 -0.39 30.62 -2.47
CA VAL A 271 -0.22 29.37 -3.25
C VAL A 271 -0.45 29.55 -4.77
N TYR A 272 -1.05 30.65 -5.23
CA TYR A 272 -1.39 30.85 -6.65
C TYR A 272 -0.55 31.97 -7.28
N LYS A 273 0.56 31.64 -7.94
CA LYS A 273 1.31 32.60 -8.78
C LYS A 273 1.08 32.31 -10.26
N VAL A 274 0.41 33.25 -10.94
CA VAL A 274 0.44 33.37 -12.40
C VAL A 274 1.84 33.90 -12.77
N ALA A 275 2.68 33.07 -13.38
CA ALA A 275 3.98 33.51 -13.86
C ALA A 275 3.83 34.30 -15.19
N ASP A 276 4.30 35.55 -15.20
CA ASP A 276 4.24 36.49 -16.34
C ASP A 276 5.23 36.19 -17.50
N ALA A 277 5.61 34.92 -17.71
CA ALA A 277 6.65 34.53 -18.66
C ALA A 277 6.13 33.74 -19.89
N GLY A 278 5.01 34.17 -20.48
CA GLY A 278 4.53 33.61 -21.76
C GLY A 278 3.94 32.18 -21.71
N ILE A 279 3.91 31.55 -20.54
CA ILE A 279 3.26 30.26 -20.27
C ILE A 279 2.32 30.47 -19.08
N ILE A 280 1.04 30.13 -19.20
CA ILE A 280 0.18 30.03 -18.01
C ILE A 280 0.49 28.68 -17.36
N VAL A 281 1.26 28.76 -16.28
CA VAL A 281 1.59 27.64 -15.39
C VAL A 281 0.50 27.61 -14.32
N ALA A 282 -0.63 26.97 -14.58
CA ALA A 282 -1.63 26.78 -13.54
C ALA A 282 -2.63 25.68 -13.89
N LEU A 283 -2.44 24.55 -13.22
CA LEU A 283 -3.49 23.69 -12.66
C LEU A 283 -2.71 22.85 -11.66
N PHE A 284 -2.70 23.27 -10.40
CA PHE A 284 -2.27 22.41 -9.32
C PHE A 284 -3.47 21.55 -8.97
N PHE A 285 -3.52 20.30 -9.43
CA PHE A 285 -4.47 19.34 -8.87
C PHE A 285 -3.96 18.96 -7.49
N PHE A 286 -4.21 19.80 -6.52
CA PHE A 286 -4.12 19.51 -5.09
C PHE A 286 -5.55 19.67 -4.61
N PHE A 287 -6.44 18.71 -4.92
CA PHE A 287 -7.92 18.77 -4.71
C PHE A 287 -8.45 20.17 -4.37
N GLY A 288 -8.30 21.10 -5.30
CA GLY A 288 -9.17 22.25 -5.38
C GLY A 288 -10.41 21.88 -6.19
N ILE A 289 -10.70 20.58 -6.36
CA ILE A 289 -11.87 20.03 -7.02
C ILE A 289 -12.46 18.98 -6.08
N SER A 290 -13.65 19.23 -5.55
CA SER A 290 -14.41 18.19 -4.86
C SER A 290 -14.77 17.13 -5.89
N VAL A 291 -14.20 15.94 -5.76
CA VAL A 291 -14.67 14.78 -6.51
C VAL A 291 -16.06 14.44 -5.94
N MET A 292 -17.09 14.63 -6.76
CA MET A 292 -18.47 14.45 -6.32
C MET A 292 -18.71 12.96 -6.13
N SER A 293 -18.61 12.51 -4.88
CA SER A 293 -18.90 11.17 -4.41
C SER A 293 -18.21 10.03 -5.19
N SER A 294 -17.08 9.55 -4.67
CA SER A 294 -16.43 8.31 -5.14
C SER A 294 -17.32 7.07 -5.02
N THR A 295 -18.44 7.13 -4.29
CA THR A 295 -19.44 6.06 -4.24
C THR A 295 -20.43 6.13 -5.41
N ALA A 296 -20.60 7.31 -6.04
CA ALA A 296 -21.53 7.47 -7.16
C ALA A 296 -20.89 7.13 -8.52
N LEU A 297 -19.62 7.50 -8.71
CA LEU A 297 -18.87 7.32 -9.96
C LEU A 297 -17.46 6.75 -9.69
N PRO A 298 -17.36 5.56 -9.04
CA PRO A 298 -16.09 5.03 -8.57
C PRO A 298 -15.04 4.87 -9.67
N ILE A 299 -15.42 4.43 -10.87
CA ILE A 299 -14.48 4.16 -11.97
C ILE A 299 -13.95 5.46 -12.56
N THR A 300 -14.83 6.45 -12.77
CA THR A 300 -14.49 7.75 -13.34
C THR A 300 -13.59 8.53 -12.38
N CYS A 301 -13.96 8.53 -11.09
CA CYS A 301 -13.21 9.22 -10.04
C CYS A 301 -11.83 8.60 -9.86
N GLU A 302 -11.74 7.27 -9.82
CA GLU A 302 -10.46 6.56 -9.63
C GLU A 302 -9.54 6.72 -10.84
N ASN A 303 -10.08 6.63 -12.07
CA ASN A 303 -9.34 6.93 -13.28
C ASN A 303 -8.73 8.34 -13.23
N PHE A 304 -9.53 9.35 -12.87
CA PHE A 304 -9.04 10.72 -12.79
C PHE A 304 -7.99 10.91 -11.69
N ARG A 305 -8.25 10.39 -10.48
CA ARG A 305 -7.34 10.46 -9.31
C ARG A 305 -5.98 9.85 -9.63
N ALA A 306 -5.96 8.62 -10.15
CA ALA A 306 -4.73 7.90 -10.45
C ALA A 306 -3.89 8.57 -11.57
N LEU A 307 -4.55 9.25 -12.51
CA LEU A 307 -3.89 10.10 -13.51
C LEU A 307 -3.41 11.44 -12.95
N CYS A 308 -4.05 11.97 -11.90
CA CYS A 308 -3.54 13.11 -11.16
C CYS A 308 -2.27 12.75 -10.36
N THR A 309 -2.25 11.61 -9.66
CA THR A 309 -1.11 11.19 -8.83
C THR A 309 0.05 10.63 -9.65
N GLY A 310 -0.24 10.03 -10.80
CA GLY A 310 0.75 9.37 -11.65
C GLY A 310 1.29 8.05 -11.11
N GLU A 311 0.61 7.46 -10.13
CA GLU A 311 0.95 6.16 -9.54
C GLU A 311 0.94 5.00 -10.56
N THR A 312 0.27 5.21 -11.69
CA THR A 312 0.07 4.18 -12.71
C THR A 312 1.26 4.01 -13.68
N GLY A 313 2.28 4.86 -13.60
CA GLY A 313 3.53 4.72 -14.35
C GLY A 313 3.41 5.05 -15.84
N LEU A 314 3.88 4.13 -16.69
CA LEU A 314 3.85 4.27 -18.14
C LEU A 314 2.58 3.67 -18.75
N GLY A 315 2.13 4.32 -19.82
CA GLY A 315 0.99 3.95 -20.63
C GLY A 315 1.21 2.86 -21.68
N TYR A 316 0.16 2.50 -22.42
CA TYR A 316 0.26 1.60 -23.58
C TYR A 316 1.24 2.12 -24.65
N TRP A 317 1.39 3.43 -24.71
CA TRP A 317 2.27 4.14 -25.63
C TRP A 317 3.68 4.38 -25.08
N LEU A 318 4.03 3.73 -23.95
CA LEU A 318 5.30 3.92 -23.22
C LEU A 318 5.59 5.38 -22.87
N ARG A 319 4.52 6.15 -22.63
CA ARG A 319 4.59 7.54 -22.19
C ARG A 319 4.11 7.66 -20.75
N PRO A 320 4.59 8.67 -20.01
CA PRO A 320 3.99 9.10 -18.74
C PRO A 320 2.45 9.05 -18.74
N ARG A 321 1.87 8.20 -17.89
CA ARG A 321 0.41 8.07 -17.73
C ARG A 321 -0.05 8.92 -16.55
N TRP A 322 0.08 10.24 -16.70
CA TRP A 322 -0.34 11.24 -15.71
C TRP A 322 -0.54 12.63 -16.31
N TYR A 323 -1.28 13.49 -15.61
CA TYR A 323 -1.60 14.85 -16.07
C TYR A 323 -0.49 15.88 -15.88
N GLN A 324 0.47 15.63 -14.97
CA GLN A 324 1.61 16.52 -14.78
C GLN A 324 2.40 16.72 -16.09
N ASN A 325 2.69 17.98 -16.39
CA ASN A 325 3.34 18.48 -17.61
C ASN A 325 2.54 18.29 -18.91
N THR A 326 1.24 18.04 -18.81
CA THR A 326 0.35 17.93 -19.99
C THR A 326 -0.34 19.26 -20.29
N ARG A 327 -0.90 19.38 -21.50
CA ARG A 327 -1.45 20.64 -22.01
C ARG A 327 -2.96 20.65 -21.94
N MET A 328 -3.52 21.83 -21.63
CA MET A 328 -4.90 22.14 -21.98
C MET A 328 -4.92 22.53 -23.46
N TYR A 329 -5.25 21.57 -24.32
CA TYR A 329 -5.10 21.70 -25.77
C TYR A 329 -6.27 22.45 -26.42
N ARG A 330 -7.43 22.55 -25.73
CA ARG A 330 -8.62 23.24 -26.23
C ARG A 330 -9.23 24.13 -25.14
N ILE A 331 -9.41 25.41 -25.42
CA ILE A 331 -9.97 26.41 -24.49
C ILE A 331 -10.90 27.34 -25.29
N ILE A 332 -12.20 27.22 -25.03
CA ILE A 332 -13.25 28.03 -25.66
C ILE A 332 -13.90 28.91 -24.59
N PRO A 333 -13.67 30.23 -24.60
CA PRO A 333 -14.27 31.14 -23.63
C PRO A 333 -15.80 31.03 -23.58
N GLY A 334 -16.37 31.08 -22.38
CA GLY A 334 -17.81 30.88 -22.11
C GLY A 334 -18.28 29.43 -22.17
N PHE A 335 -17.44 28.50 -22.65
CA PHE A 335 -17.79 27.08 -22.78
C PHE A 335 -16.98 26.20 -21.82
N MET A 336 -15.74 25.86 -22.17
CA MET A 336 -14.89 24.97 -21.35
C MET A 336 -13.41 25.07 -21.74
N CYS A 337 -12.54 24.55 -20.86
CA CYS A 337 -11.17 24.16 -21.17
C CYS A 337 -11.01 22.64 -21.05
N GLN A 338 -10.27 22.03 -21.98
CA GLN A 338 -10.13 20.59 -22.13
C GLN A 338 -8.65 20.19 -22.19
N GLY A 339 -8.35 19.08 -21.52
CA GLY A 339 -7.02 18.49 -21.42
C GLY A 339 -7.12 16.96 -21.29
N GLY A 340 -6.02 16.34 -20.88
CA GLY A 340 -5.97 14.92 -20.55
C GLY A 340 -5.41 13.99 -21.64
N ASP A 341 -5.08 14.51 -22.82
CA ASP A 341 -4.25 13.82 -23.80
C ASP A 341 -2.78 13.94 -23.40
N PHE A 342 -2.33 13.06 -22.50
CA PHE A 342 -0.93 12.98 -22.09
C PHE A 342 -0.06 12.24 -23.11
N ASN A 343 -0.64 11.55 -24.07
CA ASN A 343 0.10 10.82 -25.09
C ASN A 343 0.69 11.80 -26.12
N PHE A 344 -0.11 12.69 -26.70
CA PHE A 344 0.32 13.57 -27.80
C PHE A 344 -0.03 15.05 -27.58
N GLY A 345 -0.91 15.36 -26.62
CA GLY A 345 -1.26 16.74 -26.25
C GLY A 345 -2.01 17.51 -27.34
N ASN A 346 -2.71 16.81 -28.24
CA ASN A 346 -3.51 17.42 -29.32
C ASN A 346 -5.03 17.13 -29.20
N GLY A 347 -5.42 16.28 -28.25
CA GLY A 347 -6.81 15.95 -27.94
C GLY A 347 -7.41 14.83 -28.77
N GLY A 348 -6.63 14.20 -29.65
CA GLY A 348 -7.07 13.06 -30.45
C GLY A 348 -6.86 11.71 -29.77
N MET A 349 -6.15 11.68 -28.64
CA MET A 349 -5.70 10.48 -27.96
C MET A 349 -5.79 10.64 -26.44
N GLY A 350 -5.43 9.59 -25.71
CA GLY A 350 -5.57 9.46 -24.27
C GLY A 350 -5.79 7.99 -23.93
N GLU A 351 -5.67 7.61 -22.68
CA GLU A 351 -5.95 6.25 -22.23
C GLU A 351 -6.40 6.26 -20.77
N SER A 352 -7.31 5.37 -20.43
CA SER A 352 -7.71 5.18 -19.03
C SER A 352 -6.70 4.32 -18.28
N ILE A 353 -6.82 4.28 -16.96
CA ILE A 353 -6.06 3.34 -16.14
C ILE A 353 -6.49 1.87 -16.36
N TYR A 354 -7.65 1.66 -16.97
CA TYR A 354 -8.26 0.35 -17.22
C TYR A 354 -8.02 -0.19 -18.64
N GLY A 355 -7.42 0.59 -19.52
CA GLY A 355 -7.35 0.31 -20.96
C GLY A 355 -7.35 1.59 -21.79
N GLN A 356 -7.37 1.48 -23.12
CA GLN A 356 -7.49 2.65 -24.01
C GLN A 356 -8.75 3.48 -23.70
N PHE A 357 -9.87 2.81 -23.40
CA PHE A 357 -11.14 3.43 -23.02
C PHE A 357 -11.69 2.77 -21.75
N MET A 358 -12.61 3.45 -21.09
CA MET A 358 -13.41 2.97 -19.98
C MET A 358 -14.89 3.20 -20.26
N ARG A 359 -15.74 2.38 -19.63
CA ARG A 359 -17.20 2.52 -19.76
C ARG A 359 -17.68 3.87 -19.24
N ASN A 360 -18.81 4.32 -19.75
CA ASN A 360 -19.50 5.47 -19.19
C ASN A 360 -20.21 4.99 -17.92
N GLU A 361 -19.90 5.60 -16.78
CA GLU A 361 -20.73 5.47 -15.61
C GLU A 361 -22.01 6.32 -15.76
N ARG A 362 -22.93 6.19 -14.80
CA ARG A 362 -24.21 6.90 -14.82
C ARG A 362 -24.03 8.43 -14.84
N PHE A 363 -25.03 9.14 -15.36
CA PHE A 363 -25.06 10.60 -15.32
C PHE A 363 -25.58 11.10 -13.97
N ALA A 364 -24.72 11.06 -12.95
CA ALA A 364 -25.08 11.41 -11.57
C ALA A 364 -25.17 12.93 -11.33
N PHE A 365 -24.46 13.74 -12.13
CA PHE A 365 -24.32 15.18 -11.90
C PHE A 365 -24.53 15.98 -13.19
N SER A 366 -24.96 17.23 -13.05
CA SER A 366 -25.18 18.18 -14.15
C SER A 366 -24.12 19.28 -14.22
N HIS A 367 -23.93 19.84 -15.40
CA HIS A 367 -23.04 20.96 -15.68
C HIS A 367 -23.72 22.29 -15.30
N SER A 368 -24.16 22.39 -14.05
CA SER A 368 -25.04 23.46 -13.58
C SER A 368 -24.34 24.79 -13.29
N LYS A 369 -23.00 24.80 -13.22
CA LYS A 369 -22.20 25.97 -12.82
C LYS A 369 -20.85 26.03 -13.52
N ARG A 370 -20.16 27.15 -13.34
CA ARG A 370 -18.74 27.31 -13.68
C ARG A 370 -17.87 26.39 -12.82
N GLY A 371 -16.83 25.83 -13.40
CA GLY A 371 -15.85 25.00 -12.71
C GLY A 371 -16.25 23.54 -12.56
N VAL A 372 -17.28 23.06 -13.27
CA VAL A 372 -17.65 21.64 -13.26
C VAL A 372 -16.62 20.85 -14.06
N LEU A 373 -16.10 19.78 -13.47
CA LEU A 373 -15.18 18.81 -14.06
C LEU A 373 -15.98 17.63 -14.62
N SER A 374 -15.72 17.29 -15.88
CA SER A 374 -16.39 16.21 -16.59
C SER A 374 -15.46 15.48 -17.54
N MET A 375 -15.77 14.22 -17.82
CA MET A 375 -15.07 13.45 -18.84
C MET A 375 -15.36 14.00 -20.24
N ALA A 376 -14.34 14.00 -21.10
CA ALA A 376 -14.49 14.26 -22.52
C ALA A 376 -14.43 12.93 -23.27
N ASP A 377 -15.51 12.60 -23.96
CA ASP A 377 -15.63 11.37 -24.76
C ASP A 377 -15.67 11.69 -26.26
N ALA A 378 -15.64 10.63 -27.08
CA ALA A 378 -15.65 10.72 -28.53
C ALA A 378 -17.07 10.69 -29.13
N GLY A 379 -18.12 10.82 -28.31
CA GLY A 379 -19.52 10.85 -28.73
C GLY A 379 -20.14 9.48 -29.06
N TRP A 380 -19.39 8.39 -28.91
CA TRP A 380 -19.90 7.01 -28.98
C TRP A 380 -19.78 6.32 -27.62
N GLU A 381 -20.57 5.27 -27.42
CA GLU A 381 -20.73 4.61 -26.13
C GLU A 381 -19.41 4.03 -25.60
N HIS A 382 -19.11 4.28 -24.32
CA HIS A 382 -17.91 3.76 -23.63
C HIS A 382 -16.57 4.24 -24.22
N SER A 383 -16.54 5.51 -24.65
CA SER A 383 -15.34 6.15 -25.19
C SER A 383 -14.62 7.10 -24.23
N ASN A 384 -15.00 7.10 -22.95
CA ASN A 384 -14.27 7.82 -21.91
C ASN A 384 -12.84 7.28 -21.78
N ASN A 385 -11.87 8.16 -21.54
CA ASN A 385 -10.48 7.76 -21.27
C ASN A 385 -9.83 8.71 -20.26
N SER A 386 -8.68 9.30 -20.57
CA SER A 386 -8.03 10.34 -19.76
C SER A 386 -8.48 11.77 -20.09
N ASN A 387 -9.23 11.99 -21.17
CA ASN A 387 -9.60 13.34 -21.57
C ASN A 387 -10.70 13.89 -20.66
N PHE A 388 -10.54 15.13 -20.23
CA PHE A 388 -11.49 15.81 -19.35
C PHE A 388 -11.65 17.27 -19.76
N PHE A 389 -12.75 17.88 -19.33
CA PHE A 389 -12.95 19.32 -19.45
C PHE A 389 -13.48 19.95 -18.16
N ILE A 390 -13.25 21.25 -18.03
CA ILE A 390 -13.74 22.11 -16.96
C ILE A 390 -14.58 23.23 -17.57
N THR A 391 -15.80 23.42 -17.09
CA THR A 391 -16.74 24.40 -17.66
C THR A 391 -16.42 25.84 -17.22
N PHE A 392 -16.63 26.80 -18.12
CA PHE A 392 -16.56 28.24 -17.80
C PHE A 392 -17.92 28.83 -17.36
N GLY A 393 -18.98 28.03 -17.38
CA GLY A 393 -20.32 28.42 -16.96
C GLY A 393 -21.28 27.22 -17.04
N PRO A 394 -22.57 27.40 -16.72
CA PRO A 394 -23.56 26.33 -16.86
C PRO A 394 -23.69 25.84 -18.31
N GLN A 395 -23.63 24.52 -18.54
CA GLN A 395 -23.67 23.88 -19.86
C GLN A 395 -24.73 22.78 -19.95
N LYS A 396 -26.01 23.14 -19.83
CA LYS A 396 -27.14 22.18 -19.84
C LYS A 396 -27.18 21.22 -21.04
N HIS A 397 -26.63 21.63 -22.18
CA HIS A 397 -26.63 20.81 -23.40
C HIS A 397 -25.66 19.61 -23.34
N LEU A 398 -24.77 19.57 -22.34
CA LEU A 398 -23.83 18.47 -22.04
C LEU A 398 -24.40 17.47 -21.02
N ASP A 399 -25.48 17.83 -20.32
CA ASP A 399 -26.13 16.96 -19.36
C ASP A 399 -26.65 15.70 -20.05
N SER A 400 -26.54 14.56 -19.34
CA SER A 400 -26.89 13.24 -19.86
C SER A 400 -26.13 12.81 -21.12
N LYS A 401 -25.02 13.48 -21.46
CA LYS A 401 -24.11 13.11 -22.55
C LYS A 401 -22.69 12.88 -22.05
N HIS A 402 -22.23 13.74 -21.15
CA HIS A 402 -20.91 13.63 -20.54
C HIS A 402 -21.03 13.37 -19.03
N VAL A 403 -20.12 12.54 -18.51
CA VAL A 403 -20.08 12.18 -17.09
C VAL A 403 -19.39 13.31 -16.32
N ALA A 404 -20.18 14.20 -15.72
CA ALA A 404 -19.69 15.16 -14.72
C ALA A 404 -19.38 14.42 -13.41
N PHE A 405 -18.23 14.70 -12.79
CA PHE A 405 -17.76 13.94 -11.62
C PHE A 405 -17.00 14.80 -10.58
N GLY A 406 -16.88 16.11 -10.79
CA GLY A 406 -16.27 17.00 -9.82
C GLY A 406 -16.57 18.48 -10.05
N ALA A 407 -16.16 19.35 -9.15
CA ALA A 407 -16.21 20.79 -9.34
C ALA A 407 -15.09 21.53 -8.59
N ILE A 408 -14.58 22.63 -9.16
CA ILE A 408 -13.56 23.49 -8.54
C ILE A 408 -14.09 24.11 -7.24
N GLU A 409 -13.40 23.84 -6.14
CA GLU A 409 -13.55 24.44 -4.81
C GLU A 409 -12.64 25.66 -4.61
N HIS A 410 -11.40 25.61 -5.09
CA HIS A 410 -10.38 26.66 -4.89
C HIS A 410 -9.59 26.94 -6.17
N GLY A 411 -9.11 28.19 -6.34
CA GLY A 411 -8.34 28.60 -7.50
C GLY A 411 -9.20 29.03 -8.71
N MET A 412 -10.37 29.63 -8.48
CA MET A 412 -11.24 30.09 -9.57
C MET A 412 -10.58 31.17 -10.44
N GLU A 413 -9.70 31.98 -9.85
CA GLU A 413 -8.87 32.97 -10.54
C GLU A 413 -7.90 32.35 -11.56
N VAL A 414 -7.48 31.10 -11.34
CA VAL A 414 -6.69 30.33 -12.31
C VAL A 414 -7.57 29.99 -13.50
N LEU A 415 -8.80 29.53 -13.27
CA LEU A 415 -9.76 29.24 -14.34
C LEU A 415 -10.05 30.49 -15.17
N ASP A 416 -10.18 31.66 -14.54
CA ASP A 416 -10.33 32.95 -15.22
C ASP A 416 -9.12 33.30 -16.09
N ALA A 417 -7.90 33.03 -15.60
CA ALA A 417 -6.67 33.25 -16.37
C ALA A 417 -6.57 32.32 -17.58
N ILE A 418 -6.96 31.04 -17.43
CA ILE A 418 -7.03 30.06 -18.51
C ILE A 418 -8.05 30.52 -19.56
N GLU A 419 -9.23 31.00 -19.15
CA GLU A 419 -10.25 31.46 -20.09
C GLU A 419 -9.80 32.63 -20.96
N LYS A 420 -9.07 33.60 -20.37
CA LYS A 420 -8.57 34.80 -21.08
C LYS A 420 -7.63 34.47 -22.25
N VAL A 421 -6.99 33.30 -22.21
CA VAL A 421 -6.12 32.82 -23.30
C VAL A 421 -6.81 31.91 -24.30
N GLY A 422 -8.10 31.62 -24.11
CA GLY A 422 -8.90 30.87 -25.07
C GLY A 422 -9.21 31.64 -26.35
N THR A 423 -9.69 30.91 -27.35
CA THR A 423 -10.19 31.46 -28.61
C THR A 423 -11.50 30.78 -29.01
N ILE A 424 -12.27 31.40 -29.91
CA ILE A 424 -13.53 30.81 -30.42
C ILE A 424 -13.27 29.45 -31.10
N GLY A 425 -12.12 29.30 -31.78
CA GLY A 425 -11.71 28.03 -32.40
C GLY A 425 -11.10 27.01 -31.42
N GLY A 426 -11.04 27.32 -30.12
CA GLY A 426 -10.51 26.43 -29.09
C GLY A 426 -8.99 26.38 -28.99
N LYS A 427 -8.22 26.78 -29.99
CA LYS A 427 -6.75 26.80 -29.88
C LYS A 427 -6.30 27.93 -28.93
N PRO A 428 -5.55 27.65 -27.85
CA PRO A 428 -5.10 28.69 -26.92
C PRO A 428 -4.13 29.69 -27.57
N LYS A 429 -4.21 30.97 -27.18
CA LYS A 429 -3.29 32.04 -27.61
C LYS A 429 -1.85 31.81 -27.14
N ARG A 430 -1.68 31.10 -26.02
CA ARG A 430 -0.40 30.68 -25.45
C ARG A 430 -0.54 29.31 -24.78
N PRO A 431 0.54 28.53 -24.65
CA PRO A 431 0.49 27.24 -23.98
C PRO A 431 -0.03 27.36 -22.54
N VAL A 432 -0.97 26.47 -22.19
CA VAL A 432 -1.46 26.26 -20.83
C VAL A 432 -1.07 24.85 -20.42
N ILE A 433 -0.27 24.74 -19.36
CA ILE A 433 0.34 23.47 -18.94
C ILE A 433 -0.06 23.19 -17.49
N ILE A 434 -0.44 21.94 -17.24
CA ILE A 434 -0.66 21.41 -15.90
C ILE A 434 0.73 21.20 -15.27
N HIS A 435 1.17 22.12 -14.43
CA HIS A 435 2.53 22.09 -13.87
C HIS A 435 2.75 20.96 -12.88
N LYS A 436 1.73 20.67 -12.07
CA LYS A 436 1.76 19.63 -11.04
C LYS A 436 0.34 19.11 -10.82
N SER A 437 0.20 17.82 -10.70
CA SER A 437 -1.06 17.17 -10.32
C SER A 437 -0.81 16.19 -9.20
N GLY A 438 -1.85 15.87 -8.43
CA GLY A 438 -1.76 14.97 -7.30
C GLY A 438 -3.08 14.87 -6.53
N GLU A 439 -2.98 14.31 -5.34
CA GLU A 439 -4.08 14.16 -4.40
C GLU A 439 -3.79 14.96 -3.13
N LEU A 440 -4.80 15.70 -2.65
CA LEU A 440 -4.69 16.51 -1.44
C LEU A 440 -5.09 15.64 -0.26
N ASN A 441 -4.26 15.61 0.77
CA ASN A 441 -4.62 14.90 1.99
C ASN A 441 -5.46 15.83 2.88
N VAL A 442 -6.78 15.64 2.84
CA VAL A 442 -7.77 16.48 3.53
C VAL A 442 -7.62 16.38 5.06
N ASP A 443 -7.12 15.25 5.58
CA ASP A 443 -6.87 15.07 7.01
C ASP A 443 -5.66 15.86 7.50
N LEU A 444 -4.62 15.98 6.67
CA LEU A 444 -3.47 16.85 6.92
C LEU A 444 -3.90 18.32 6.99
N LEU A 445 -4.72 18.77 6.04
CA LEU A 445 -5.23 20.15 6.05
C LEU A 445 -6.19 20.42 7.20
N ARG A 446 -7.02 19.43 7.59
CA ARG A 446 -7.86 19.55 8.80
C ARG A 446 -7.01 19.71 10.05
N ARG A 447 -5.93 18.93 10.20
CA ARG A 447 -5.00 19.07 11.33
C ARG A 447 -4.32 20.43 11.33
N GLU A 448 -3.77 20.85 10.19
CA GLU A 448 -3.13 22.16 10.05
C GLU A 448 -4.12 23.32 10.32
N ALA A 449 -5.37 23.20 9.91
CA ALA A 449 -6.42 24.19 10.17
C ALA A 449 -6.90 24.19 11.63
N ILE A 450 -6.93 23.04 12.30
CA ILE A 450 -7.22 22.90 13.74
C ILE A 450 -6.08 23.54 14.55
N GLU A 451 -4.83 23.24 14.19
CA GLU A 451 -3.62 23.78 14.82
C GLU A 451 -3.49 25.31 14.59
N ALA A 452 -3.96 25.82 13.45
CA ALA A 452 -3.95 27.26 13.16
C ALA A 452 -5.07 28.07 13.84
N ASN A 453 -6.11 27.42 14.37
CA ASN A 453 -7.32 28.07 14.92
C ASN A 453 -7.50 27.88 16.45
N GLU A 454 -6.44 27.58 17.20
CA GLU A 454 -6.53 27.55 18.68
C GLU A 454 -6.91 28.94 19.24
N GLY A 455 -8.19 29.11 19.55
CA GLY A 455 -8.72 30.33 20.17
C GLY A 455 -10.25 30.51 20.15
N LEU A 456 -11.01 29.75 19.36
CA LEU A 456 -12.47 29.79 19.40
C LEU A 456 -13.03 28.54 20.09
N PRO A 457 -14.03 28.69 20.98
CA PRO A 457 -14.57 27.56 21.72
C PRO A 457 -15.21 26.56 20.75
N LEU A 458 -14.99 25.27 21.04
CA LEU A 458 -15.66 24.14 20.38
C LEU A 458 -17.18 24.38 20.40
N GLY A 459 -17.70 24.88 19.29
CA GLY A 459 -19.13 24.87 18.98
C GLY A 459 -19.57 23.44 18.73
N SER A 460 -20.75 23.13 19.26
CA SER A 460 -21.47 21.85 19.24
C SER A 460 -21.49 21.13 17.88
N GLU A 461 -21.84 19.85 17.92
CA GLU A 461 -21.99 18.83 16.85
C GLU A 461 -22.82 19.22 15.60
N GLU A 462 -23.08 20.51 15.36
CA GLU A 462 -23.95 21.05 14.32
C GLU A 462 -23.25 21.33 12.97
N TYR A 463 -21.93 21.10 12.86
CA TYR A 463 -21.17 21.43 11.63
C TYR A 463 -21.15 20.30 10.57
N VAL A 464 -21.71 19.13 10.88
CA VAL A 464 -21.72 17.97 9.97
C VAL A 464 -22.93 17.96 9.02
N GLU A 465 -24.00 18.73 9.30
CA GLU A 465 -25.24 18.68 8.50
C GLU A 465 -25.37 19.75 7.41
N ARG A 466 -24.44 20.70 7.24
CA ARG A 466 -24.59 21.80 6.27
C ARG A 466 -23.99 21.59 4.86
N SER A 467 -23.35 20.46 4.57
CA SER A 467 -22.81 20.20 3.21
C SER A 467 -23.71 19.37 2.30
N ALA A 468 -24.79 18.77 2.82
CA ALA A 468 -25.70 17.95 2.04
C ALA A 468 -26.83 18.74 1.35
N ASP A 469 -27.25 19.88 1.91
CA ASP A 469 -28.50 20.57 1.48
C ASP A 469 -28.33 21.64 0.39
N SER A 470 -27.13 21.84 -0.17
CA SER A 470 -26.91 22.86 -1.22
C SER A 470 -26.82 22.31 -2.64
N TRP A 471 -26.95 21.00 -2.84
CA TRP A 471 -26.66 20.38 -4.13
C TRP A 471 -27.68 19.27 -4.45
N GLY A 472 -28.87 19.70 -4.89
CA GLY A 472 -29.95 18.92 -5.55
C GLY A 472 -29.99 17.41 -5.25
N ASN A 473 -31.00 16.98 -4.50
CA ASN A 473 -31.20 15.58 -4.11
C ASN A 473 -31.06 14.59 -5.29
N PRO A 474 -30.38 13.46 -5.10
CA PRO A 474 -30.44 12.34 -6.05
C PRO A 474 -31.88 11.83 -6.16
N ASP A 475 -32.23 11.34 -7.35
CA ASP A 475 -33.55 10.81 -7.72
C ASP A 475 -33.94 9.64 -6.77
N PRO A 476 -35.14 9.64 -6.15
CA PRO A 476 -35.46 8.75 -5.03
C PRO A 476 -35.85 7.30 -5.41
N GLU A 477 -35.64 6.86 -6.66
CA GLU A 477 -36.08 5.53 -7.14
C GLU A 477 -34.97 4.45 -7.24
N ILE A 478 -33.82 4.60 -6.57
CA ILE A 478 -32.68 3.68 -6.77
C ILE A 478 -32.57 2.65 -5.64
N ASP A 479 -32.82 1.39 -6.00
CA ASP A 479 -32.62 0.16 -5.22
C ASP A 479 -31.11 -0.15 -5.06
N ASP A 480 -30.67 -0.38 -3.82
CA ASP A 480 -29.27 -0.63 -3.40
C ASP A 480 -28.76 -2.06 -3.75
N GLY A 481 -29.29 -2.65 -4.82
CA GLY A 481 -29.14 -4.08 -5.14
C GLY A 481 -27.87 -4.49 -5.89
N ASP A 482 -27.23 -3.60 -6.67
CA ASP A 482 -26.17 -3.99 -7.61
C ASP A 482 -24.88 -3.18 -7.43
N ILE A 483 -24.05 -3.55 -6.45
CA ILE A 483 -22.67 -3.07 -6.37
C ILE A 483 -21.75 -4.26 -6.22
N TYR A 484 -21.07 -4.61 -7.32
CA TYR A 484 -19.70 -5.14 -7.46
C TYR A 484 -19.59 -5.89 -8.79
N CYS A 485 -19.66 -5.16 -9.91
CA CYS A 485 -19.33 -5.71 -11.22
C CYS A 485 -17.91 -5.26 -11.61
N MET A 486 -16.98 -6.21 -11.65
CA MET A 486 -15.59 -6.05 -12.14
C MET A 486 -15.60 -5.39 -13.54
N PRO A 487 -14.60 -4.54 -13.87
CA PRO A 487 -14.52 -3.94 -15.20
C PRO A 487 -14.14 -5.01 -16.24
N GLU A 488 -14.97 -5.17 -17.28
CA GLU A 488 -14.58 -5.93 -18.47
C GLU A 488 -13.54 -5.12 -19.27
N ARG A 489 -12.44 -5.76 -19.68
CA ARG A 489 -11.55 -5.19 -20.71
C ARG A 489 -12.28 -5.24 -22.05
N LEU A 490 -12.67 -4.08 -22.57
CA LEU A 490 -13.12 -3.98 -23.95
C LEU A 490 -11.94 -4.34 -24.86
N THR A 491 -12.08 -5.43 -25.61
CA THR A 491 -11.08 -5.87 -26.60
C THR A 491 -10.98 -4.82 -27.70
N MET A 492 -9.76 -4.31 -27.90
CA MET A 492 -9.46 -3.36 -28.97
C MET A 492 -9.63 -4.03 -30.35
N PRO A 493 -10.25 -3.36 -31.33
CA PRO A 493 -10.04 -3.70 -32.73
C PRO A 493 -8.56 -3.43 -33.09
N ASP A 494 -7.88 -4.40 -33.69
CA ASP A 494 -6.43 -4.39 -34.00
C ASP A 494 -5.95 -3.12 -34.76
N GLN A 495 -6.85 -2.41 -35.42
CA GLN A 495 -6.56 -1.22 -36.23
C GLN A 495 -6.16 0.04 -35.43
N TYR A 496 -6.32 0.07 -34.11
CA TYR A 496 -6.02 1.25 -33.27
C TYR A 496 -4.85 1.07 -32.30
N SER A 497 -4.27 -0.12 -32.20
CA SER A 497 -3.07 -0.34 -31.39
C SER A 497 -1.80 -0.13 -32.23
N PRO A 498 -0.88 0.77 -31.83
CA PRO A 498 0.39 1.00 -32.53
C PRO A 498 1.37 -0.17 -32.38
N VAL A 499 1.11 -1.03 -31.40
CA VAL A 499 1.90 -2.21 -31.06
C VAL A 499 0.95 -3.41 -31.14
N PRO A 500 1.19 -4.36 -32.06
CA PRO A 500 0.39 -5.57 -32.14
C PRO A 500 0.32 -6.29 -30.80
N ASP A 501 -0.86 -6.79 -30.42
CA ASP A 501 -1.11 -7.29 -29.06
C ASP A 501 -0.16 -8.43 -28.66
N HIS A 502 0.29 -9.25 -29.61
CA HIS A 502 1.30 -10.28 -29.40
C HIS A 502 2.70 -9.74 -29.09
N LEU A 503 3.09 -8.59 -29.67
CA LEU A 503 4.35 -7.90 -29.39
C LEU A 503 4.32 -7.26 -28.01
N PHE A 504 3.19 -6.68 -27.62
CA PHE A 504 2.97 -6.16 -26.27
C PHE A 504 3.04 -7.29 -25.23
N ARG A 505 2.35 -8.42 -25.46
CA ARG A 505 2.43 -9.60 -24.58
C ARG A 505 3.85 -10.15 -24.47
N ARG A 506 4.63 -10.14 -25.56
CA ARG A 506 6.01 -10.62 -25.56
C ARG A 506 6.98 -9.66 -24.86
N ALA A 507 6.83 -8.36 -25.04
CA ALA A 507 7.60 -7.35 -24.30
C ALA A 507 7.27 -7.39 -22.81
N LYS A 508 5.99 -7.52 -22.47
CA LYS A 508 5.52 -7.72 -21.09
C LYS A 508 6.05 -9.03 -20.50
N ALA A 509 6.01 -10.14 -21.23
CA ALA A 509 6.54 -11.43 -20.77
C ALA A 509 8.07 -11.44 -20.63
N GLN A 510 8.80 -10.73 -21.48
CA GLN A 510 10.25 -10.56 -21.34
C GLN A 510 10.62 -9.67 -20.14
N TRP A 511 9.79 -8.67 -19.85
CA TRP A 511 9.95 -7.82 -18.67
C TRP A 511 9.58 -8.56 -17.38
N ASP A 512 8.49 -9.33 -17.40
CA ASP A 512 8.03 -10.17 -16.29
C ASP A 512 9.04 -11.31 -15.98
N ASN A 513 9.83 -11.76 -16.96
CA ASN A 513 10.89 -12.78 -16.80
C ASN A 513 12.29 -12.22 -16.45
N GLN A 514 12.46 -10.89 -16.41
CA GLN A 514 13.73 -10.26 -15.99
C GLN A 514 13.67 -9.67 -14.57
N LEU A 515 12.65 -10.01 -13.77
CA LEU A 515 12.52 -9.60 -12.37
C LEU A 515 12.16 -10.74 -11.41
#